data_AF-W7KVW9-F1
#
_entry.id   AF-W7KVW9-F1
#
_cell.length_a   1.000
_cell.length_b   1.000
_cell.length_c   1.000
_cell.angle_alpha   90.00
_cell.angle_beta   90.00
_cell.angle_gamma   90.00
#
_symmetry.space_group_name_H-M   'P 1'
#
loop_
_entity.id
_entity.type
_entity.pdbx_description
1 polymer ?
#
loop_
_entity_poly.entity_id
_entity_poly.type
_entity_poly.pdbx_seq_one_letter_code
_entity_poly.pdbx_strand_id
1 'polypeptide(L)' 'MNHRGSTAVPALPQGVGLSSLVMFKVREGAVDMEVEVEVPLNFVTSRILRKRVERFAESFNEAVRLYRIEKKI' A
#
# COMPACT_ATOMS: atom_id res chain seq x y z
N MET A 1 -11.19 22.18 -29.05
CA MET A 1 -11.24 22.16 -27.58
C MET A 1 -11.18 20.72 -27.13
N ASN A 2 -10.15 20.33 -26.38
CA ASN A 2 -9.87 18.92 -26.04
C ASN A 2 -10.69 18.48 -24.83
N HIS A 3 -11.67 17.60 -25.03
CA HIS A 3 -12.35 16.87 -23.95
C HIS A 3 -11.43 15.74 -23.46
N ARG A 4 -10.61 16.00 -22.44
CA ARG A 4 -9.97 14.93 -21.67
C ARG A 4 -11.01 14.30 -20.76
N GLY A 5 -11.40 13.06 -21.06
CA GLY A 5 -12.24 12.24 -20.21
C GLY A 5 -11.61 12.11 -18.83
N SER A 6 -12.27 12.71 -17.85
CA SER A 6 -12.02 12.44 -16.44
C SER A 6 -12.46 11.01 -16.18
N THR A 7 -11.51 10.07 -16.09
CA THR A 7 -11.80 8.75 -15.56
C THR A 7 -12.06 8.91 -14.07
N ALA A 8 -13.31 9.17 -13.72
CA ALA A 8 -13.78 9.08 -12.35
C ALA A 8 -13.39 7.69 -11.82
N VAL A 9 -12.49 7.66 -10.84
CA VAL A 9 -12.23 6.44 -10.08
C VAL A 9 -13.53 6.15 -9.32
N PRO A 10 -14.17 4.99 -9.51
CA PRO A 10 -15.41 4.68 -8.81
C PRO A 10 -15.14 4.72 -7.30
N ALA A 11 -15.93 5.51 -6.57
CA ALA A 11 -15.89 5.55 -5.13
C ALA A 11 -16.21 4.15 -4.59
N LEU A 12 -15.31 3.60 -3.77
CA LEU A 12 -15.56 2.34 -3.09
C LEU A 12 -16.77 2.50 -2.17
N PRO A 13 -17.69 1.51 -2.11
CA PRO A 13 -18.85 1.57 -1.25
C PRO A 13 -18.41 1.73 0.21
N GLN A 14 -18.84 2.82 0.84
CA GLN A 14 -18.63 3.07 2.25
C GLN A 14 -19.50 2.09 3.04
N GLY A 15 -18.92 1.21 3.87
CA GLY A 15 -19.72 0.41 4.81
C GLY A 15 -19.22 -0.98 5.18
N VAL A 16 -18.10 -1.47 4.66
CA VAL A 16 -17.42 -2.63 5.27
C VAL A 16 -16.22 -2.08 5.99
N GLY A 17 -16.24 -2.12 7.32
CA GLY A 17 -15.06 -1.84 8.12
C GLY A 17 -14.04 -2.93 7.81
N LEU A 18 -13.21 -2.72 6.80
CA LEU A 18 -12.11 -3.62 6.50
C LEU A 18 -11.17 -3.54 7.69
N SER A 19 -11.19 -4.56 8.53
CA SER A 19 -10.18 -4.70 9.56
C SER A 19 -8.84 -4.87 8.83
N SER A 20 -7.89 -4.02 9.18
CA SER A 20 -6.54 -4.10 8.64
C SER A 20 -5.56 -4.03 9.80
N LEU A 21 -4.72 -5.06 9.86
CA LEU A 21 -3.67 -5.18 10.84
C LEU A 21 -2.34 -5.07 10.08
N VAL A 22 -1.56 -4.06 10.43
CA VAL A 22 -0.17 -3.94 9.97
C VAL A 22 0.72 -4.15 11.18
N MET A 23 1.51 -5.21 11.14
CA MET A 23 2.47 -5.56 12.17
C MET A 23 3.89 -5.40 11.65
N PHE A 24 4.71 -4.70 12.42
CA PHE A 24 6.16 -4.60 12.18
C PHE A 24 6.88 -5.40 13.26
N LYS A 25 7.60 -6.45 12.87
CA LYS A 25 8.49 -7.21 13.75
C LYS A 25 9.91 -6.76 13.46
N VAL A 26 10.50 -6.02 14.40
CA VAL A 26 11.88 -5.54 14.29
C VAL A 26 12.83 -6.64 14.75
N ARG A 27 13.79 -6.99 13.90
CA ARG A 27 14.88 -7.93 14.18
C ARG A 27 16.21 -7.21 13.92
N GLU A 28 17.32 -7.81 14.36
CA GLU A 28 18.63 -7.25 14.08
C GLU A 28 18.88 -7.21 12.56
N GLY A 29 19.04 -6.00 12.01
CA GLY A 29 19.30 -5.77 10.59
C GLY A 29 18.10 -5.95 9.64
N ALA A 30 16.90 -6.27 10.15
CA ALA A 30 15.72 -6.50 9.31
C ALA A 30 14.42 -6.04 10.00
N VAL A 31 13.43 -5.63 9.20
CA VAL A 31 12.06 -5.38 9.66
C VAL A 31 11.13 -6.26 8.85
N ASP A 32 10.48 -7.21 9.51
CA ASP A 32 9.43 -8.01 8.88
C ASP A 32 8.12 -7.23 8.99
N MET A 33 7.51 -6.92 7.84
CA MET A 33 6.21 -6.25 7.75
C MET A 33 5.16 -7.30 7.37
N GLU A 34 4.20 -7.53 8.28
CA GLU A 34 3.07 -8.43 8.09
C GLU A 34 1.80 -7.58 7.92
N VAL A 35 1.09 -7.80 6.83
CA VAL A 35 -0.10 -7.02 6.45
C VAL A 35 -1.26 -7.98 6.30
N GLU A 36 -2.20 -7.92 7.23
CA GLU A 36 -3.46 -8.62 7.18
C GLU A 36 -4.55 -7.61 6.86
N VAL A 37 -5.26 -7.82 5.75
CA VAL A 37 -6.32 -6.93 5.30
C VAL A 37 -7.47 -7.79 4.84
N GLU A 38 -8.66 -7.55 5.40
CA GLU A 38 -9.87 -8.09 4.83
C GLU A 38 -10.08 -7.45 3.44
N VAL A 39 -9.99 -8.26 2.40
CA VAL A 39 -10.26 -7.83 1.04
C VAL A 39 -11.32 -8.73 0.40
N PRO A 40 -12.20 -8.17 -0.44
CA PRO A 40 -13.10 -8.98 -1.25
C PRO A 40 -12.33 -10.03 -2.06
N LEU A 41 -12.89 -11.24 -2.21
CA LEU A 41 -12.21 -12.37 -2.89
C LEU A 41 -11.77 -12.04 -4.33
N ASN A 42 -12.55 -11.22 -5.04
CA ASN A 42 -12.22 -10.73 -6.37
C ASN A 42 -11.00 -9.77 -6.39
N PHE A 43 -10.63 -9.22 -5.24
CA PHE A 43 -9.51 -8.30 -5.08
C PHE A 43 -8.19 -9.03 -4.80
N VAL A 44 -8.24 -10.19 -4.12
CA VAL A 44 -7.08 -11.05 -3.81
C VAL A 44 -6.39 -11.54 -5.09
N THR A 45 -7.18 -11.92 -6.10
CA THR A 45 -6.67 -12.38 -7.39
C THR A 45 -6.27 -11.24 -8.32
N SER A 46 -6.46 -9.98 -7.89
CA SER A 46 -6.14 -8.84 -8.73
C SER A 46 -4.63 -8.71 -8.93
N ARG A 47 -4.19 -8.68 -10.19
CA ARG A 47 -2.81 -8.32 -10.55
C ARG A 47 -2.38 -6.96 -10.01
N ILE A 48 -3.35 -6.11 -9.66
CA ILE A 48 -3.13 -4.76 -9.14
C ILE A 48 -2.55 -4.81 -7.73
N LEU A 49 -3.11 -5.63 -6.84
CA LEU A 49 -2.63 -5.73 -5.46
C LEU A 49 -1.18 -6.22 -5.42
N ARG A 50 -0.88 -7.29 -6.16
CA ARG A 50 0.47 -7.82 -6.29
C ARG A 50 1.48 -6.77 -6.79
N LYS A 51 1.16 -6.07 -7.88
CA LYS A 51 2.02 -5.01 -8.42
C LYS A 51 2.25 -3.87 -7.42
N ARG A 52 1.26 -3.54 -6.60
CA ARG A 52 1.40 -2.49 -5.56
C ARG A 52 2.32 -2.93 -4.44
N VAL A 53 2.19 -4.18 -3.98
CA VAL A 53 3.08 -4.75 -2.96
C VAL A 53 4.52 -4.83 -3.48
N GLU A 54 4.72 -5.32 -4.70
CA GLU A 54 6.04 -5.40 -5.33
C GLU A 54 6.69 -4.00 -5.46
N ARG A 55 5.96 -3.01 -5.98
CA ARG A 55 6.46 -1.62 -6.06
C ARG A 55 6.77 -1.01 -4.71
N PHE A 56 5.93 -1.27 -3.71
CA PHE A 56 6.17 -0.78 -2.36
C PHE A 56 7.49 -1.33 -1.80
N ALA A 57 7.72 -2.64 -1.94
CA ALA A 57 8.95 -3.28 -1.51
C ALA A 57 10.20 -2.68 -2.20
N GLU A 58 10.13 -2.43 -3.52
CA GLU A 58 11.21 -1.78 -4.27
C GLU A 58 11.49 -0.35 -3.77
N SER A 59 10.44 0.41 -3.45
CA SER A 59 10.56 1.82 -3.03
C SER A 59 10.81 2.03 -1.54
N PHE A 60 10.69 0.98 -0.71
CA PHE A 60 10.64 1.11 0.75
C PHE A 60 11.89 1.81 1.31
N ASN A 61 13.08 1.37 0.89
CA ASN A 61 14.34 1.95 1.35
C ASN A 61 14.49 3.43 0.98
N GLU A 62 14.03 3.81 -0.21
CA GLU A 62 14.08 5.19 -0.67
C GLU A 62 13.08 6.07 0.11
N ALA A 63 11.89 5.55 0.37
CA ALA A 63 10.89 6.23 1.21
C ALA A 63 11.41 6.45 2.64
N VAL A 64 12.03 5.41 3.23
CA VAL A 64 12.67 5.53 4.55
C VAL A 64 13.81 6.54 4.52
N ARG A 65 14.66 6.52 3.49
CA ARG A 65 15.77 7.48 3.33
C ARG A 65 15.26 8.93 3.33
N LEU A 66 14.23 9.22 2.52
CA LEU A 66 13.64 10.56 2.45
C LEU A 66 13.03 11.00 3.79
N TYR A 67 12.31 10.09 4.46
CA TYR A 67 11.73 10.36 5.77
C TYR A 67 12.79 10.66 6.84
N ARG A 68 13.89 9.90 6.84
CA ARG A 68 15.03 10.13 7.75
C ARG A 68 15.68 11.50 7.54
N ILE A 69 15.84 11.92 6.29
CA ILE A 69 16.35 13.26 5.95
C ILE A 69 15.40 14.34 6.50
N GLU A 70 14.10 14.18 6.29
CA GLU A 70 13.08 15.13 6.77
C GLU A 70 13.09 15.23 8.30
N LYS A 71 13.16 14.08 9.00
CA LYS A 71 13.10 14.01 10.47
C LYS A 71 14.44 14.19 11.18
N LYS A 72 15.55 14.22 10.43
CA LYS A 72 16.93 14.34 10.94
C LYS A 72 17.30 13.21 11.93
N ILE A 73 17.02 11.97 11.54
CA ILE A 73 17.31 10.73 12.30
C ILE A 73 18.13 9.72 11.47
#